data_AF-A0A436BID1-F1
#
_entry.id   AF-A0A436BID1-F1
#
_cell.length_a   1.000
_cell.length_b   1.000
_cell.length_c   1.000
_cell.angle_alpha   90.00
_cell.angle_beta   90.00
_cell.angle_gamma   90.00
#
_symmetry.space_group_name_H-M   'P 1'
#
loop_
_entity.id
_entity.type
_entity.pdbx_description
1 polymer ?
#
loop_
_entity_poly.entity_id
_entity_poly.type
_entity_poly.pdbx_seq_one_letter_code
_entity_poly.pdbx_strand_id
1 'polypeptide(L)'
;TLTITIHGTDDAPVAVADTGSANEAGITPATAATGNVLANDTDVDNTHAQLSVSAVTGGTVGSALAGSYGSVTINGDGSYNYVIDDANPTVDALNVGGSLTDSFTYTVSDGQGGTSSTTLTITIHGTDDAPVAVADTGSANEAGITPATAATGNVLANDT
;
A
#
# COMPACT_ATOMS: atom_id res chain seq x y z
N THR A 1 -62.02 -9.63 8.58
CA THR A 1 -60.65 -9.14 8.87
C THR A 1 -60.02 -8.73 7.57
N LEU A 2 -59.39 -7.55 7.51
CA LEU A 2 -58.61 -7.09 6.36
C LEU A 2 -57.15 -7.47 6.63
N THR A 3 -56.56 -8.25 5.74
CA THR A 3 -55.13 -8.54 5.76
C THR A 3 -54.45 -7.60 4.77
N ILE A 4 -53.55 -6.76 5.24
CA ILE A 4 -52.64 -5.99 4.40
C ILE A 4 -51.31 -6.73 4.40
N THR A 5 -50.87 -7.17 3.24
CA THR A 5 -49.54 -7.74 3.04
C THR A 5 -48.63 -6.63 2.53
N ILE A 6 -47.54 -6.36 3.24
CA ILE A 6 -46.46 -5.51 2.75
C ILE A 6 -45.34 -6.42 2.28
N HIS A 7 -44.86 -6.19 1.06
CA HIS A 7 -43.66 -6.82 0.53
C HIS A 7 -42.49 -5.84 0.68
N GLY A 8 -41.40 -6.28 1.30
CA GLY A 8 -40.13 -5.54 1.26
C GLY A 8 -39.50 -5.62 -0.13
N THR A 9 -38.64 -4.66 -0.43
CA THR A 9 -37.74 -4.66 -1.59
C THR A 9 -36.31 -4.89 -1.10
N ASP A 10 -35.44 -5.38 -1.99
CA ASP A 10 -33.99 -5.48 -1.74
C ASP A 10 -33.37 -4.08 -1.80
N ASP A 11 -32.77 -3.64 -0.70
CA ASP A 11 -31.97 -2.41 -0.63
C ASP A 11 -30.49 -2.70 -0.93
N ALA A 12 -29.80 -1.73 -1.54
CA ALA A 12 -28.38 -1.89 -1.83
C ALA A 12 -27.52 -1.72 -0.57
N PRO A 13 -26.35 -2.38 -0.50
CA PRO A 13 -25.45 -2.24 0.64
C PRO A 13 -24.90 -0.80 0.74
N VAL A 14 -24.62 -0.38 1.96
CA VAL A 14 -23.93 0.87 2.27
C VAL A 14 -22.45 0.56 2.45
N ALA A 15 -21.68 0.80 1.39
CA ALA A 15 -20.22 0.67 1.40
C ALA A 15 -19.56 1.91 2.01
N VAL A 16 -18.60 1.71 2.92
CA VAL A 16 -17.84 2.74 3.61
C VAL A 16 -16.37 2.65 3.17
N ALA A 17 -15.73 3.80 2.94
CA ALA A 17 -14.34 3.79 2.50
C ALA A 17 -13.39 3.27 3.60
N ASP A 18 -12.37 2.54 3.18
CA ASP A 18 -11.38 1.93 4.05
C ASP A 18 -10.01 2.57 3.94
N THR A 19 -9.24 2.40 5.02
CA THR A 19 -7.85 2.80 5.09
C THR A 19 -6.98 1.65 5.55
N GLY A 20 -5.82 1.48 4.90
CA GLY A 20 -4.75 0.59 5.34
C GLY A 20 -3.44 1.36 5.51
N SER A 21 -2.53 0.79 6.29
CA SER A 21 -1.20 1.36 6.53
C SER A 21 -0.14 0.30 6.30
N ALA A 22 0.92 0.69 5.59
CA ALA A 22 2.09 -0.12 5.32
C ALA A 22 3.33 0.72 5.64
N ASN A 23 4.43 0.07 6.00
CA ASN A 23 5.73 0.73 6.12
C ASN A 23 6.66 0.15 5.08
N GLU A 24 7.36 1.03 4.40
CA GLU A 24 8.45 0.67 3.51
C GLU A 24 9.55 -0.14 4.20
N ALA A 25 10.42 -0.79 3.43
CA ALA A 25 11.69 -1.23 3.97
C ALA A 25 12.60 -0.05 4.34
N GLY A 26 13.67 -0.40 5.04
CA GLY A 26 14.78 0.47 5.42
C GLY A 26 15.73 -0.40 6.23
N ILE A 27 16.07 0.01 7.45
CA ILE A 27 16.80 -0.87 8.39
C ILE A 27 16.01 -2.15 8.71
N THR A 28 14.67 -2.07 8.69
CA THR A 28 13.78 -3.22 8.88
C THR A 28 13.07 -3.59 7.57
N PRO A 29 12.69 -4.86 7.36
CA PRO A 29 11.91 -5.24 6.19
C PRO A 29 10.55 -4.52 6.12
N ALA A 30 10.07 -4.27 4.90
CA ALA A 30 8.76 -3.70 4.64
C ALA A 30 7.63 -4.48 5.34
N THR A 31 6.59 -3.77 5.73
CA THR A 31 5.37 -4.33 6.31
C THR A 31 4.19 -4.10 5.37
N ALA A 32 3.48 -5.17 5.04
CA ALA A 32 2.28 -5.12 4.22
C ALA A 32 1.09 -4.52 4.99
N ALA A 33 0.18 -3.84 4.28
CA ALA A 33 -1.13 -3.51 4.83
C ALA A 33 -2.07 -4.71 4.63
N THR A 34 -2.71 -5.17 5.71
CA THR A 34 -3.72 -6.23 5.66
C THR A 34 -4.96 -5.81 6.44
N GLY A 35 -6.12 -6.34 6.04
CA GLY A 35 -7.39 -6.05 6.69
C GLY A 35 -8.56 -6.67 5.96
N ASN A 36 -9.77 -6.20 6.27
CA ASN A 36 -10.98 -6.60 5.57
C ASN A 36 -11.80 -5.35 5.19
N VAL A 37 -12.05 -5.17 3.90
CA VAL A 37 -12.76 -4.00 3.34
C VAL A 37 -14.28 -4.03 3.54
N LEU A 38 -14.80 -5.11 4.09
CA LEU A 38 -16.22 -5.23 4.40
C LEU A 38 -16.52 -4.84 5.82
N ALA A 39 -15.54 -4.75 6.73
CA ALA A 39 -15.74 -4.74 8.18
C ALA A 39 -16.61 -3.59 8.74
N ASN A 40 -16.74 -2.49 8.00
CA ASN A 40 -17.51 -1.29 8.33
C ASN A 40 -18.73 -1.09 7.42
N ASP A 41 -18.96 -1.99 6.46
CA ASP A 41 -20.09 -1.92 5.54
C ASP A 41 -21.37 -2.42 6.20
N THR A 42 -22.52 -2.02 5.68
CA THR A 42 -23.82 -2.48 6.21
C THR A 42 -24.81 -2.72 5.10
N ASP A 43 -25.87 -3.46 5.42
CA ASP A 43 -27.04 -3.62 4.59
C ASP A 43 -28.26 -3.66 5.53
N VAL A 44 -29.39 -3.10 5.09
CA VAL A 44 -30.59 -3.00 5.94
C VAL A 44 -31.41 -4.27 5.94
N ASP A 45 -31.35 -5.05 4.85
CA ASP A 45 -32.10 -6.29 4.67
C ASP A 45 -31.24 -7.51 5.01
N ASN A 46 -29.91 -7.37 4.94
CA ASN A 46 -28.97 -8.47 5.08
C ASN A 46 -28.06 -8.38 6.29
N THR A 47 -27.57 -9.54 6.71
CA THR A 47 -26.50 -9.60 7.70
C THR A 47 -25.17 -9.29 7.05
N HIS A 48 -24.28 -8.65 7.78
CA HIS A 48 -22.92 -8.33 7.32
C HIS A 48 -22.14 -9.55 6.78
N ALA A 49 -22.42 -10.75 7.30
CA ALA A 49 -21.78 -12.00 6.85
C ALA A 49 -22.20 -12.46 5.43
N GLN A 50 -23.20 -11.81 4.83
CA GLN A 50 -23.65 -12.07 3.46
C GLN A 50 -23.03 -11.10 2.46
N LEU A 51 -22.37 -10.03 2.91
CA LEU A 51 -21.67 -9.10 2.04
C LEU A 51 -20.44 -9.75 1.40
N SER A 52 -20.15 -9.38 0.17
CA SER A 52 -18.99 -9.85 -0.57
C SER A 52 -18.43 -8.77 -1.48
N VAL A 53 -17.16 -8.87 -1.82
CA VAL A 53 -16.56 -8.05 -2.90
C VAL A 53 -16.86 -8.71 -4.24
N SER A 54 -17.63 -8.02 -5.08
CA SER A 54 -18.07 -8.50 -6.39
C SER A 54 -17.21 -8.01 -7.55
N ALA A 55 -16.52 -6.87 -7.39
CA ALA A 55 -15.65 -6.31 -8.42
C ALA A 55 -14.52 -5.47 -7.82
N VAL A 56 -13.40 -5.41 -8.54
CA VAL A 56 -12.29 -4.46 -8.32
C VAL A 56 -12.07 -3.70 -9.62
N THR A 57 -12.11 -2.36 -9.56
CA THR A 57 -11.96 -1.53 -10.76
C THR A 57 -10.54 -1.63 -11.31
N GLY A 58 -10.40 -1.96 -12.59
CA GLY A 58 -9.10 -2.12 -13.25
C GLY A 58 -8.40 -3.45 -12.95
N GLY A 59 -9.02 -4.36 -12.20
CA GLY A 59 -8.46 -5.66 -11.84
C GLY A 59 -9.50 -6.78 -11.76
N THR A 60 -9.13 -7.85 -11.08
CA THR A 60 -9.96 -9.04 -10.85
C THR A 60 -9.96 -9.34 -9.36
N VAL A 61 -11.12 -9.63 -8.78
CA VAL A 61 -11.26 -10.06 -7.38
C VAL A 61 -10.35 -11.27 -7.12
N GLY A 62 -9.61 -11.23 -6.02
CA GLY A 62 -8.66 -12.27 -5.61
C GLY A 62 -7.36 -12.32 -6.42
N SER A 63 -7.12 -11.35 -7.31
CA SER A 63 -5.87 -11.22 -8.06
C SER A 63 -5.15 -9.92 -7.69
N ALA A 64 -3.82 -9.93 -7.81
CA ALA A 64 -3.02 -8.74 -7.59
C ALA A 64 -3.32 -7.67 -8.65
N LEU A 65 -3.59 -6.45 -8.20
CA LEU A 65 -3.77 -5.25 -9.00
C LEU A 65 -2.64 -4.27 -8.65
N ALA A 66 -1.87 -3.86 -9.65
CA ALA A 66 -0.82 -2.88 -9.48
C ALA A 66 -1.39 -1.48 -9.20
N GLY A 67 -0.87 -0.83 -8.17
CA GLY A 67 -1.01 0.60 -7.89
C GLY A 67 0.24 1.37 -8.35
N SER A 68 0.44 2.55 -7.80
CA SER A 68 1.59 3.41 -8.11
C SER A 68 2.85 2.99 -7.34
N TYR A 69 2.67 2.44 -6.13
CA TYR A 69 3.74 2.20 -5.16
C TYR A 69 3.80 0.75 -4.68
N GLY A 70 2.96 -0.12 -5.25
CA GLY A 70 2.82 -1.51 -4.82
C GLY A 70 1.66 -2.20 -5.53
N SER A 71 1.17 -3.29 -4.96
CA SER A 71 0.02 -4.02 -5.50
C SER A 71 -0.92 -4.49 -4.39
N VAL A 72 -2.22 -4.43 -4.66
CA VAL A 72 -3.26 -4.92 -3.75
C VAL A 72 -3.90 -6.19 -4.31
N THR A 73 -4.17 -7.15 -3.44
CA THR A 73 -5.13 -8.23 -3.71
C THR A 73 -6.34 -8.02 -2.80
N ILE A 74 -7.53 -7.87 -3.36
CA ILE A 74 -8.80 -7.80 -2.61
C ILE A 74 -9.61 -9.05 -2.93
N ASN A 75 -9.88 -9.88 -1.94
CA ASN A 75 -10.60 -11.15 -2.08
C ASN A 75 -12.12 -10.95 -1.96
N GLY A 76 -12.89 -11.94 -2.43
CA GLY A 76 -14.36 -11.90 -2.39
C GLY A 76 -14.93 -11.86 -0.96
N ASP A 77 -14.20 -12.36 0.03
CA ASP A 77 -14.56 -12.30 1.45
C ASP A 77 -14.18 -10.96 2.12
N GLY A 78 -13.71 -9.99 1.32
CA GLY A 78 -13.28 -8.68 1.78
C GLY A 78 -11.84 -8.63 2.31
N SER A 79 -11.19 -9.76 2.56
CA SER A 79 -9.79 -9.74 3.00
C SER A 79 -8.90 -9.12 1.92
N TYR A 80 -7.98 -8.25 2.33
CA TYR A 80 -7.01 -7.64 1.43
C TYR A 80 -5.58 -7.78 1.94
N ASN A 81 -4.64 -7.75 0.99
CA ASN A 81 -3.21 -7.68 1.25
C ASN A 81 -2.56 -6.73 0.23
N TYR A 82 -1.89 -5.69 0.73
CA TYR A 82 -1.11 -4.76 -0.07
C TYR A 82 0.39 -4.99 0.13
N VAL A 83 1.10 -5.22 -0.96
CA VAL A 83 2.56 -5.41 -0.97
C VAL A 83 3.20 -4.21 -1.66
N ILE A 84 4.11 -3.54 -0.94
CA ILE A 84 4.89 -2.42 -1.45
C ILE A 84 5.86 -2.90 -2.55
N ASP A 85 6.05 -2.09 -3.59
CA ASP A 85 7.13 -2.24 -4.56
C ASP A 85 8.37 -1.51 -4.06
N ASP A 86 9.20 -2.21 -3.30
CA ASP A 86 10.43 -1.69 -2.67
C ASP A 86 11.49 -1.26 -3.70
N ALA A 87 11.38 -1.75 -4.94
CA ALA A 87 12.28 -1.32 -6.02
C ALA A 87 11.86 0.03 -6.64
N ASN A 88 10.73 0.60 -6.22
CA ASN A 88 10.27 1.90 -6.70
C ASN A 88 11.12 3.01 -6.04
N PRO A 89 11.87 3.81 -6.82
CA PRO A 89 12.77 4.83 -6.26
C PRO A 89 12.05 5.99 -5.55
N THR A 90 10.73 6.14 -5.74
CA THR A 90 9.93 7.12 -5.01
C THR A 90 9.56 6.59 -3.63
N VAL A 91 9.37 5.27 -3.53
CA VAL A 91 9.21 4.57 -2.27
C VAL A 91 10.55 4.61 -1.55
N ASP A 92 11.63 4.04 -2.12
CA ASP A 92 13.01 4.01 -1.56
C ASP A 92 13.58 5.37 -1.07
N ALA A 93 12.99 6.48 -1.49
CA ALA A 93 13.39 7.83 -1.07
C ALA A 93 12.56 8.39 0.11
N LEU A 94 11.64 7.61 0.68
CA LEU A 94 10.71 8.07 1.70
C LEU A 94 11.37 8.08 3.08
N ASN A 95 11.86 9.26 3.45
CA ASN A 95 12.43 9.48 4.77
C ASN A 95 11.39 9.30 5.89
N VAL A 96 11.87 9.02 7.11
CA VAL A 96 11.07 9.03 8.34
C VAL A 96 10.17 10.27 8.42
N GLY A 97 8.86 10.04 8.56
CA GLY A 97 7.83 11.08 8.62
C GLY A 97 7.25 11.48 7.25
N GLY A 98 7.82 10.99 6.15
CA GLY A 98 7.23 11.03 4.82
C GLY A 98 6.12 9.99 4.64
N SER A 99 5.26 10.22 3.65
CA SER A 99 4.21 9.26 3.28
C SER A 99 3.80 9.36 1.82
N LEU A 100 3.41 8.22 1.23
CA LEU A 100 2.76 8.10 -0.07
C LEU A 100 1.40 7.42 0.07
N THR A 101 0.54 7.55 -0.93
CA THR A 101 -0.79 6.91 -0.91
C THR A 101 -1.14 6.26 -2.23
N ASP A 102 -1.68 5.05 -2.16
CA ASP A 102 -2.38 4.37 -3.27
C ASP A 102 -3.88 4.25 -2.94
N SER A 103 -4.73 4.29 -3.97
CA SER A 103 -6.19 4.17 -3.80
C SER A 103 -6.78 3.22 -4.82
N PHE A 104 -7.62 2.28 -4.34
CA PHE A 104 -8.24 1.24 -5.15
C PHE A 104 -9.76 1.25 -4.97
N THR A 105 -10.51 1.22 -6.08
CA THR A 105 -11.97 1.17 -6.04
C THR A 105 -12.48 -0.26 -6.14
N TYR A 106 -13.37 -0.67 -5.24
CA TYR A 106 -14.02 -1.97 -5.23
C TYR A 106 -15.54 -1.84 -5.09
N THR A 107 -16.25 -2.93 -5.35
CA THR A 107 -17.71 -2.99 -5.29
C THR A 107 -18.16 -4.08 -4.34
N VAL A 108 -18.93 -3.69 -3.33
CA VAL A 108 -19.64 -4.55 -2.38
C VAL A 108 -20.94 -5.01 -3.02
N SER A 109 -21.29 -6.28 -2.81
CA SER A 109 -22.59 -6.84 -3.18
C SER A 109 -23.22 -7.54 -1.99
N ASP A 110 -24.54 -7.39 -1.89
CA ASP A 110 -25.38 -8.11 -0.95
C ASP A 110 -25.67 -9.57 -1.39
N GLY A 111 -25.44 -9.93 -2.66
CA GLY A 111 -25.77 -11.24 -3.24
C GLY A 111 -27.23 -11.40 -3.71
N GLN A 112 -28.06 -10.36 -3.58
CA GLN A 112 -29.46 -10.31 -4.01
C GLN A 112 -29.73 -9.36 -5.18
N GLY A 113 -28.77 -8.49 -5.50
CA GLY A 113 -28.80 -7.66 -6.70
C GLY A 113 -28.38 -6.22 -6.43
N GLY A 114 -28.40 -5.78 -5.16
CA GLY A 114 -27.81 -4.53 -4.74
C GLY A 114 -26.29 -4.58 -4.72
N THR A 115 -25.71 -3.44 -5.13
CA THR A 115 -24.26 -3.23 -5.13
C THR A 115 -23.94 -1.79 -4.78
N SER A 116 -22.76 -1.57 -4.19
CA SER A 116 -22.25 -0.24 -3.86
C SER A 116 -20.73 -0.21 -3.99
N SER A 117 -20.20 0.88 -4.56
CA SER A 117 -18.75 1.02 -4.81
C SER A 117 -18.14 2.05 -3.87
N THR A 118 -16.93 1.76 -3.39
CA THR A 118 -16.15 2.65 -2.51
C THR A 118 -14.65 2.41 -2.73
N THR A 119 -13.79 2.97 -1.87
CA THR A 119 -12.34 2.95 -2.01
C THR A 119 -11.63 2.39 -0.80
N LEU A 120 -10.55 1.63 -1.04
CA LEU A 120 -9.49 1.33 -0.08
C LEU A 120 -8.30 2.25 -0.37
N THR A 121 -7.93 3.08 0.60
CA THR A 121 -6.74 3.95 0.54
C THR A 121 -5.63 3.38 1.40
N ILE A 122 -4.48 3.07 0.80
CA ILE A 122 -3.28 2.61 1.51
C ILE A 122 -2.33 3.77 1.71
N THR A 123 -1.94 4.02 2.96
CA THR A 123 -0.86 4.96 3.29
C THR A 123 0.42 4.18 3.52
N ILE A 124 1.48 4.57 2.82
CA ILE A 124 2.83 4.00 2.94
C ILE A 124 3.66 5.00 3.72
N HIS A 125 4.24 4.58 4.84
CA HIS A 125 5.12 5.42 5.65
C HIS A 125 6.58 5.10 5.38
N GLY A 126 7.37 6.17 5.28
CA GLY A 126 8.80 6.09 5.11
C GLY A 126 9.48 5.64 6.39
N THR A 127 10.57 4.90 6.24
CA THR A 127 11.38 4.43 7.37
C THR A 127 12.78 5.03 7.34
N ASP A 128 13.65 4.56 8.22
CA ASP A 128 15.03 5.02 8.27
C ASP A 128 15.88 4.06 7.44
N ASP A 129 16.61 4.60 6.47
CA ASP A 129 17.46 3.82 5.57
C ASP A 129 18.90 3.78 6.09
N ALA A 130 19.54 2.63 5.90
CA ALA A 130 20.95 2.50 6.22
C ALA A 130 21.79 3.28 5.20
N PRO A 131 22.83 4.00 5.63
CA PRO A 131 23.71 4.69 4.69
C PRO A 131 24.42 3.69 3.77
N VAL A 132 24.50 4.04 2.50
CA VAL A 132 25.18 3.31 1.44
C VAL A 132 26.57 3.91 1.24
N ALA A 133 27.59 3.19 1.68
CA ALA A 133 28.97 3.60 1.50
C ALA A 133 29.44 3.39 0.05
N VAL A 134 30.12 4.39 -0.52
CA VAL A 134 30.68 4.34 -1.87
C VAL A 134 32.20 4.43 -1.79
N ALA A 135 32.91 3.50 -2.43
CA ALA A 135 34.36 3.44 -2.34
C ALA A 135 35.05 4.72 -2.85
N ASP A 136 35.84 5.34 -1.98
CA ASP A 136 36.69 6.46 -2.35
C ASP A 136 37.99 6.02 -3.02
N THR A 137 38.54 6.89 -3.86
CA THR A 137 39.88 6.72 -4.41
C THR A 137 40.75 7.92 -4.02
N GLY A 138 41.99 7.63 -3.62
CA GLY A 138 43.00 8.63 -3.31
C GLY A 138 44.35 8.21 -3.89
N SER A 139 45.14 9.18 -4.33
CA SER A 139 46.48 8.93 -4.85
C SER A 139 47.51 9.78 -4.12
N ALA A 140 48.66 9.17 -3.83
CA ALA A 140 49.79 9.82 -3.20
C ALA A 140 51.05 9.54 -4.04
N ASN A 141 51.98 10.50 -4.05
CA ASN A 141 53.28 10.32 -4.70
C ASN A 141 54.37 10.24 -3.63
N GLU A 142 55.24 9.24 -3.75
CA GLU A 142 56.44 9.09 -2.92
C GLU A 142 57.42 10.27 -3.14
N ALA A 143 58.18 10.63 -2.10
CA ALA A 143 59.22 11.66 -2.21
C ALA A 143 60.41 11.15 -3.04
N GLY A 144 60.89 11.99 -3.95
CA GLY A 144 62.12 11.77 -4.72
C GLY A 144 62.99 13.01 -4.70
N ILE A 145 63.33 13.56 -5.88
CA ILE A 145 63.94 14.90 -5.96
C ILE A 145 62.93 16.00 -5.58
N THR A 146 61.63 15.78 -5.83
CA THR A 146 60.54 16.64 -5.34
C THR A 146 59.91 16.09 -4.07
N PRO A 147 59.34 16.96 -3.20
CA PRO A 147 58.61 16.51 -2.01
C PRO A 147 57.42 15.60 -2.36
N ALA A 148 57.13 14.64 -1.47
CA ALA A 148 55.96 13.79 -1.57
C ALA A 148 54.65 14.61 -1.58
N THR A 149 53.62 14.05 -2.20
CA THR A 149 52.25 14.56 -2.10
C THR A 149 51.37 13.52 -1.43
N ALA A 150 50.66 13.91 -0.38
CA ALA A 150 49.70 13.04 0.29
C ALA A 150 48.39 12.94 -0.50
N ALA A 151 47.71 11.79 -0.41
CA ALA A 151 46.30 11.71 -0.73
C ALA A 151 45.51 12.48 0.34
N THR A 152 44.62 13.36 -0.08
CA THR A 152 43.74 14.14 0.80
C THR A 152 42.30 14.03 0.30
N GLY A 153 41.32 13.93 1.21
CA GLY A 153 39.91 13.83 0.85
C GLY A 153 39.03 13.59 2.06
N ASN A 154 37.72 13.51 1.82
CA ASN A 154 36.70 13.09 2.79
C ASN A 154 36.05 11.81 2.28
N VAL A 155 35.96 10.81 3.14
CA VAL A 155 35.41 9.47 2.81
C VAL A 155 33.88 9.40 2.92
N LEU A 156 33.23 10.52 3.23
CA LEU A 156 31.77 10.62 3.34
C LEU A 156 31.15 11.45 2.21
N ALA A 157 31.96 11.90 1.25
CA ALA A 157 31.52 12.88 0.26
C ALA A 157 30.63 12.28 -0.84
N ASN A 158 30.67 10.96 -1.01
CA ASN A 158 29.96 10.18 -2.01
C ASN A 158 29.06 9.09 -1.40
N ASP A 159 29.00 8.98 -0.08
CA ASP A 159 28.07 8.11 0.64
C ASP A 159 26.66 8.75 0.66
N THR A 160 25.61 7.94 0.62
CA THR A 160 24.21 8.38 0.67
C THR A 160 23.44 7.74 1.80
#